data_AF-A0A816EMA2-F1
#
_entry.id   AF-A0A816EMA2-F1
#
_cell.length_a   1.000
_cell.length_b   1.000
_cell.length_c   1.000
_cell.angle_alpha   90.00
_cell.angle_beta   90.00
_cell.angle_gamma   90.00
#
_symmetry.space_group_name_H-M   'P 1'
#
loop_
_entity.id
_entity.type
_entity.pdbx_description
1 polymer ?
#
loop_
_entity_poly.entity_id
_entity_poly.type
_entity_poly.pdbx_seq_one_letter_code
_entity_poly.pdbx_strand_id
1 'polypeptide(L)'
;MAPKSYDSPSFYGWEQCTTQTFLNGTNQKGYGGYDGDIKENDLIELIINCEISKIKLINHRSTKRYQIPIDASKSPFPWKLSVNIVNINDCVRI
;
A
#
# COMPACT_ATOMS: atom_id res chain seq x y z
N MET A 1 -17.39 8.73 -14.79
CA MET A 1 -16.79 8.21 -13.54
C MET A 1 -15.43 8.87 -13.39
N ALA A 2 -15.09 9.34 -12.19
CA ALA A 2 -13.73 9.81 -11.93
C ALA A 2 -12.75 8.61 -11.96
N PRO A 3 -11.53 8.77 -12.47
CA PRO A 3 -10.52 7.71 -12.44
C PRO A 3 -10.20 7.35 -10.99
N LYS A 4 -10.00 6.07 -10.71
CA LYS A 4 -9.66 5.62 -9.36
C LYS A 4 -8.19 5.94 -9.11
N SER A 5 -7.86 6.43 -7.91
CA SER A 5 -6.49 6.85 -7.58
C SER A 5 -5.46 5.74 -7.78
N TYR A 6 -5.87 4.48 -7.58
CA TYR A 6 -5.02 3.31 -7.72
C TYR A 6 -4.76 2.88 -9.17
N ASP A 7 -5.41 3.48 -10.17
CA ASP A 7 -5.11 3.26 -11.59
C ASP A 7 -3.95 4.17 -12.07
N SER A 8 -3.50 5.11 -11.22
CA SER A 8 -2.42 6.03 -11.55
C SER A 8 -1.06 5.31 -11.61
N PRO A 9 -0.21 5.57 -12.63
CA PRO A 9 1.16 5.04 -12.68
C PRO A 9 2.04 5.42 -11.49
N SER A 10 1.65 6.42 -10.72
CA SER A 10 2.35 6.85 -9.50
C SER A 10 1.85 6.18 -8.21
N PHE A 11 0.84 5.30 -8.30
CA PHE A 11 0.27 4.61 -7.15
C PHE A 11 0.98 3.29 -6.84
N TYR A 12 1.28 3.10 -5.56
CA TYR A 12 1.87 1.90 -5.00
C TYR A 12 1.22 1.61 -3.65
N GLY A 13 0.93 0.34 -3.37
CA GLY A 13 0.38 -0.04 -2.08
C GLY A 13 -0.21 -1.44 -2.05
N TRP A 14 -0.98 -1.70 -1.00
CA TRP A 14 -1.62 -2.98 -0.74
C TRP A 14 -3.12 -2.76 -0.52
N GLU A 15 -3.93 -3.74 -0.89
CA GLU A 15 -5.36 -3.75 -0.58
C GLU A 15 -5.64 -4.63 0.64
N GLN A 16 -6.52 -4.18 1.52
CA GLN A 16 -6.97 -4.94 2.68
C GLN A 16 -7.77 -6.19 2.25
N CYS A 17 -7.64 -7.31 2.98
CA CYS A 17 -8.45 -8.53 2.82
C CYS A 17 -8.34 -9.24 1.46
N THR A 18 -7.59 -8.71 0.51
CA THR A 18 -7.25 -9.38 -0.75
C THR A 18 -5.75 -9.56 -0.85
N THR A 19 -5.32 -10.44 -1.76
CA THR A 19 -3.89 -10.63 -2.04
C THR A 19 -3.36 -9.60 -3.04
N GLN A 20 -4.06 -8.47 -3.26
CA GLN A 20 -3.70 -7.50 -4.30
C GLN A 20 -2.66 -6.49 -3.80
N THR A 21 -1.60 -6.35 -4.59
CA THR A 21 -0.57 -5.32 -4.43
C THR A 21 -0.58 -4.46 -5.68
N PHE A 22 -0.53 -3.14 -5.53
CA PHE A 22 -0.48 -2.21 -6.66
C PHE A 22 0.95 -1.72 -6.86
N LEU A 23 1.45 -1.85 -8.09
CA LEU A 23 2.77 -1.38 -8.51
C LEU A 23 2.61 -0.57 -9.79
N ASN A 24 2.91 0.72 -9.72
CA ASN A 24 2.73 1.66 -10.84
C ASN A 24 1.30 1.66 -11.40
N GLY A 25 0.30 1.64 -10.53
CA GLY A 25 -1.12 1.56 -10.94
C GLY A 25 -1.58 0.20 -11.49
N THR A 26 -0.68 -0.78 -11.54
CA THR A 26 -1.02 -2.14 -12.00
C THR A 26 -1.21 -3.07 -10.82
N ASN A 27 -2.31 -3.83 -10.85
CA ASN A 27 -2.60 -4.87 -9.87
C ASN A 27 -1.68 -6.09 -10.05
N GLN A 28 -1.05 -6.54 -8.98
CA GLN A 28 -0.25 -7.75 -8.91
C GLN A 28 -0.67 -8.60 -7.72
N LYS A 29 -1.36 -9.71 -8.01
CA LYS A 29 -1.82 -10.66 -7.01
C LYS A 29 -0.64 -11.40 -6.38
N GLY A 30 -0.56 -11.39 -5.05
CA GLY A 30 0.43 -12.12 -4.27
C GLY A 30 1.85 -11.56 -4.34
N TYR A 31 2.04 -10.36 -4.90
CA TYR A 31 3.39 -9.79 -5.07
C TYR A 31 4.10 -9.68 -3.72
N GLY A 32 5.36 -10.13 -3.67
CA GLY A 32 6.16 -10.10 -2.46
C GLY A 32 5.60 -11.00 -1.34
N GLY A 33 4.78 -11.99 -1.68
CA GLY A 33 4.12 -12.88 -0.71
C GLY A 33 2.97 -12.22 0.05
N TYR A 34 2.46 -11.07 -0.42
CA TYR A 34 1.32 -10.42 0.21
C TYR A 34 0.07 -11.28 0.17
N ASP A 35 -0.52 -11.52 1.33
CA ASP A 35 -1.66 -12.42 1.48
C ASP A 35 -2.91 -11.77 2.10
N GLY A 36 -2.98 -10.43 2.10
CA GLY A 36 -4.20 -9.71 2.47
C GLY A 36 -4.54 -9.79 3.96
N ASP A 37 -3.51 -9.83 4.81
CA ASP A 37 -3.65 -10.19 6.21
C ASP A 37 -4.07 -9.03 7.13
N ILE A 38 -4.22 -7.81 6.60
CA ILE A 38 -4.63 -6.61 7.35
C ILE A 38 -6.08 -6.76 7.82
N LYS A 39 -6.31 -6.58 9.12
CA LYS A 39 -7.62 -6.65 9.79
C LYS A 39 -7.93 -5.37 10.55
N GLU A 40 -9.20 -5.23 10.93
CA GLU A 40 -9.65 -4.17 11.82
C GLU A 40 -8.83 -4.15 13.12
N ASN A 41 -8.50 -2.95 13.60
CA ASN A 41 -7.66 -2.70 14.78
C ASN A 41 -6.20 -3.19 14.67
N ASP A 42 -5.72 -3.57 13.49
CA ASP A 42 -4.30 -3.84 13.30
C ASP A 42 -3.48 -2.55 13.40
N LEU A 43 -2.36 -2.64 14.11
CA LEU A 43 -1.30 -1.65 14.03
C LEU A 43 -0.45 -1.95 12.81
N ILE A 44 -0.43 -1.01 11.86
CA ILE A 44 0.35 -1.08 10.63
C ILE A 44 1.44 -0.02 10.66
N GLU A 45 2.68 -0.44 10.45
CA GLU A 45 3.81 0.46 10.26
C GLU A 45 4.15 0.51 8.76
N LEU A 46 4.11 1.72 8.18
CA LEU A 46 4.50 1.98 6.80
C LEU A 46 5.82 2.77 6.79
N ILE A 47 6.88 2.16 6.25
CA ILE A 47 8.21 2.78 6.17
C ILE A 47 8.51 3.11 4.72
N ILE A 48 8.73 4.38 4.44
CA ILE A 48 9.13 4.88 3.14
C ILE A 48 10.65 5.13 3.18
N ASN A 49 11.41 4.32 2.44
CA ASN A 49 12.86 4.50 2.31
C ASN A 49 13.21 5.04 0.91
N CYS A 50 13.48 6.33 0.86
CA CYS A 50 13.80 7.05 -0.38
C CYS A 50 15.20 6.73 -0.94
N GLU A 51 16.15 6.33 -0.10
CA GLU A 51 17.53 6.04 -0.53
C GLU A 51 17.60 4.77 -1.38
N ILE A 52 16.78 3.77 -1.04
CA ILE A 52 16.71 2.49 -1.75
C ILE A 52 15.38 2.30 -2.50
N SER A 53 14.62 3.38 -2.69
CA SER A 53 13.35 3.43 -3.43
C SER A 53 12.39 2.30 -3.08
N LYS A 54 12.06 2.13 -1.80
CA LYS A 54 11.18 1.04 -1.31
C LYS A 54 10.16 1.53 -0.30
N ILE A 55 8.97 0.95 -0.34
CA ILE A 55 7.98 1.04 0.73
C ILE A 55 7.93 -0.31 1.43
N LYS A 56 7.93 -0.29 2.76
CA LYS A 56 7.73 -1.47 3.61
C LYS A 56 6.44 -1.33 4.40
N LEU A 57 5.66 -2.40 4.47
CA LEU A 57 4.49 -2.54 5.33
C LEU A 57 4.77 -3.62 6.37
N ILE A 58 4.54 -3.30 7.63
CA ILE A 58 4.68 -4.24 8.74
C ILE A 58 3.33 -4.31 9.45
N ASN A 59 2.77 -5.51 9.55
CA ASN A 59 1.61 -5.77 10.37
C ASN A 59 2.06 -6.34 11.71
N HIS A 60 1.86 -5.59 12.80
CA HIS A 60 2.35 -6.00 14.12
C HIS A 60 1.58 -7.19 14.70
N ARG A 61 0.32 -7.42 14.32
CA ARG A 61 -0.46 -8.58 14.77
C ARG A 61 0.04 -9.87 14.15
N SER A 62 0.23 -9.89 12.83
CA SER A 62 0.63 -11.09 12.10
C SER A 62 2.15 -11.29 12.07
N THR A 63 2.92 -10.28 12.49
CA THR A 63 4.38 -10.18 12.39
C THR A 63 4.92 -10.17 10.95
N LYS A 64 4.03 -10.13 9.95
CA LYS A 64 4.42 -10.16 8.54
C LYS A 64 4.95 -8.82 8.08
N ARG A 65 5.86 -8.91 7.11
CA ARG A 65 6.58 -7.77 6.53
C ARG A 65 6.53 -7.90 5.02
N TYR A 66 6.04 -6.87 4.37
CA TYR A 66 5.95 -6.79 2.93
C TYR A 66 6.74 -5.61 2.43
N GLN A 67 7.24 -5.71 1.21
CA GLN A 67 8.01 -4.64 0.61
C GLN A 67 7.73 -4.55 -0.88
N ILE A 68 7.59 -3.32 -1.36
CA ILE A 68 7.43 -3.01 -2.78
C ILE A 68 8.52 -2.05 -3.23
N PRO A 69 9.13 -2.29 -4.41
CA PRO A 69 10.01 -1.31 -5.04
C PRO A 69 9.17 -0.17 -5.63
N ILE A 70 9.70 1.05 -5.53
CA ILE A 70 9.15 2.25 -6.18
C ILE A 70 10.04 2.59 -7.36
N ASP A 71 9.41 2.91 -8.49
CA ASP A 71 10.07 3.55 -9.61
C ASP A 71 9.88 5.07 -9.49
N ALA A 72 10.89 5.76 -8.95
CA ALA A 72 10.84 7.20 -8.74
C ALA A 72 10.69 8.00 -10.04
N SER A 73 10.98 7.41 -11.21
CA SER A 73 10.72 8.05 -12.50
C SER A 73 9.22 8.13 -12.82
N LYS A 74 8.41 7.20 -12.27
CA LYS A 74 6.94 7.15 -12.41
C LYS A 74 6.20 7.79 -11.25
N SER A 75 6.86 7.90 -10.09
CA SER A 75 6.35 8.62 -8.93
C SER A 75 7.42 9.60 -8.41
N PRO A 76 7.57 10.76 -9.08
CA PRO A 76 8.48 11.78 -8.61
C PRO A 76 7.97 12.42 -7.32
N PHE A 77 8.89 12.97 -6.52
CA PHE A 77 8.53 13.72 -5.32
C PHE A 77 7.74 15.00 -5.65
N PRO A 78 6.85 15.46 -4.74
CA PRO A 78 6.60 14.94 -3.39
C PRO A 78 5.61 13.77 -3.35
N TRP A 79 5.85 12.80 -2.45
CA TRP A 79 4.93 11.70 -2.21
C TRP A 79 3.83 12.05 -1.21
N LYS A 80 2.69 11.38 -1.34
CA LYS A 80 1.54 11.53 -0.46
C LYS A 80 1.08 10.16 0.00
N LEU A 81 0.67 10.07 1.26
CA LEU A 81 -0.03 8.89 1.77
C LEU A 81 -1.49 8.96 1.32
N SER A 82 -1.95 7.91 0.65
CA SER A 82 -3.36 7.73 0.29
C SER A 82 -3.90 6.53 1.05
N VAL A 83 -4.89 6.75 1.92
CA VAL A 83 -5.61 5.67 2.59
C VAL A 83 -7.03 5.65 2.04
N ASN A 84 -7.40 4.54 1.40
CA ASN A 84 -8.75 4.35 0.89
C ASN A 84 -9.60 3.68 1.95
N ILE A 85 -10.69 4.33 2.33
CA ILE A 85 -11.61 3.90 3.37
C ILE A 85 -12.94 3.57 2.69
N VAL A 86 -13.41 2.33 2.83
CA VAL A 86 -14.53 1.82 2.02
C VAL A 86 -15.84 1.77 2.81
N ASN A 87 -15.79 1.37 4.08
CA ASN A 87 -17.01 1.17 4.86
C ASN A 87 -17.42 2.43 5.62
N ILE A 88 -18.73 2.53 5.85
CA ILE A 88 -19.29 3.54 6.74
C ILE A 88 -18.74 3.28 8.16
N ASN A 89 -18.27 4.33 8.82
CA ASN A 89 -17.64 4.33 10.16
C ASN A 89 -16.20 3.79 10.24
N ASP A 90 -15.59 3.39 9.13
CA ASP A 90 -14.15 3.14 9.14
C ASP A 90 -13.40 4.44 9.51
N CYS A 91 -12.33 4.31 10.28
CA CYS A 91 -11.48 5.43 10.66
C CYS A 91 -10.00 5.04 10.64
N VAL A 92 -9.16 6.04 10.41
CA VAL A 92 -7.70 5.90 10.46
C VAL A 92 -7.18 6.82 11.55
N ARG A 93 -6.29 6.30 12.39
CA ARG A 93 -5.55 7.07 13.39
C ARG A 93 -4.07 7.03 13.00
N ILE A 94 -3.47 8.21 12.83
CA ILE A 94 -2.06 8.41 12.43
C ILE A 94 -1.33 9.06 13.60
#